data_AF-A0A1J4Z269-F1
#
_entry.id   AF-A0A1J4Z269-F1
#
_cell.length_a   1.000
_cell.length_b   1.000
_cell.length_c   1.000
_cell.angle_alpha   90.00
_cell.angle_beta   90.00
_cell.angle_gamma   90.00
#
_symmetry.space_group_name_H-M   'P 1'
#
loop_
_entity.id
_entity.type
_entity.pdbx_description
1 polymer ?
#
loop_
_entity_poly.entity_id
_entity_poly.type
_entity_poly.pdbx_seq_one_letter_code
_entity_poly.pdbx_strand_id
1 'polypeptide(L)'
;MPGISDIIGERFEEMLQEHFPDFERTSENPFQPDFLVNGKFLVEAKTGFFEYGVQPKVYQVEAFQNHQLPVIYALGYHNFERVLKRLSHLTHRKRVNLLRKEMGIVSLYFISDNILRNIWHREEKVPESNPNWHYCDLRARFLEGIVNNAKIRRSGIEYRAREWFGVKARDFILRSPENGVFDFPVGTLLHKRIDLDAIKYLKETGCLK
;
A
#
# COMPACT_ATOMS: atom_id res chain seq x y z
N MET A 1 24.26 4.65 6.02
CA MET A 1 23.48 3.72 6.87
C MET A 1 22.01 3.91 6.54
N PRO A 2 21.24 2.84 6.33
CA PRO A 2 19.82 2.94 6.06
C PRO A 2 19.10 3.67 7.19
N GLY A 3 18.13 4.51 6.83
CA GLY A 3 17.22 5.15 7.78
C GLY A 3 16.29 4.12 8.42
N ILE A 4 15.60 4.51 9.50
CA ILE A 4 14.62 3.62 10.15
C ILE A 4 13.48 3.25 9.19
N SER A 5 13.02 4.17 8.35
CA SER A 5 12.02 3.89 7.32
C SER A 5 12.47 2.84 6.32
N ASP A 6 13.75 2.82 5.93
CA ASP A 6 14.27 1.86 4.97
C ASP A 6 14.20 0.44 5.56
N ILE A 7 14.64 0.26 6.81
CA ILE A 7 14.61 -1.04 7.50
C ILE A 7 13.17 -1.52 7.74
N ILE A 8 12.23 -0.60 7.99
CA ILE A 8 10.80 -0.92 8.10
C ILE A 8 10.25 -1.39 6.75
N GLY A 9 10.61 -0.71 5.65
CA GLY A 9 10.26 -1.11 4.29
C GLY A 9 10.79 -2.49 3.94
N GLU A 10 12.10 -2.71 4.14
CA GLU A 10 12.74 -4.00 3.92
C GLU A 10 12.06 -5.12 4.72
N ARG A 11 11.71 -4.88 6.00
CA ARG A 11 11.01 -5.88 6.80
C ARG A 11 9.62 -6.18 6.24
N PHE A 12 8.90 -5.17 5.77
CA PHE A 12 7.58 -5.39 5.18
C PHE A 12 7.67 -6.19 3.87
N GLU A 13 8.66 -5.91 3.03
CA GLU A 13 8.96 -6.72 1.84
C GLU A 13 9.29 -8.17 2.20
N GLU A 14 10.13 -8.41 3.22
CA GLU A 14 10.41 -9.75 3.75
C GLU A 14 9.10 -10.46 4.16
N MET A 15 8.22 -9.78 4.92
CA MET A 15 6.93 -10.33 5.33
C MET A 15 6.02 -10.67 4.15
N LEU A 16 5.96 -9.80 3.14
CA LEU A 16 5.19 -10.08 1.93
C LEU A 16 5.73 -11.33 1.23
N GLN A 17 7.04 -11.47 1.11
CA GLN A 17 7.65 -12.65 0.47
C GLN A 17 7.45 -13.93 1.29
N GLU A 18 7.46 -13.84 2.63
CA GLU A 18 7.11 -14.96 3.53
C GLU A 18 5.67 -15.47 3.31
N HIS A 19 4.73 -14.55 3.06
CA HIS A 19 3.31 -14.87 2.84
C HIS A 19 2.94 -15.13 1.37
N PHE A 20 3.68 -14.57 0.44
CA PHE A 20 3.49 -14.68 -1.01
C PHE A 20 4.82 -15.12 -1.67
N PRO A 21 5.15 -16.43 -1.62
CA PRO A 21 6.43 -16.93 -2.13
C PRO A 21 6.66 -16.67 -3.63
N ASP A 22 5.58 -16.48 -4.40
CA ASP A 22 5.63 -16.15 -5.84
C ASP A 22 5.99 -14.68 -6.12
N PHE A 23 6.23 -13.86 -5.08
CA PHE A 23 6.70 -12.49 -5.23
C PHE A 23 8.22 -12.51 -5.45
N GLU A 24 8.62 -12.49 -6.72
CA GLU A 24 10.02 -12.43 -7.12
C GLU A 24 10.51 -10.99 -7.02
N ARG A 25 11.55 -10.74 -6.21
CA ARG A 25 12.15 -9.40 -6.09
C ARG A 25 12.64 -8.91 -7.45
N THR A 26 12.31 -7.68 -7.80
CA THR A 26 12.90 -7.02 -8.95
C THR A 26 14.26 -6.40 -8.57
N SER A 27 14.96 -5.80 -9.54
CA SER A 27 16.19 -5.05 -9.28
C SER A 27 15.94 -3.86 -8.32
N GLU A 28 16.97 -3.40 -7.59
CA GLU A 28 16.93 -2.20 -6.71
C GLU A 28 16.73 -0.85 -7.46
N ASN A 29 16.18 -0.87 -8.67
CA ASN A 29 15.88 0.33 -9.44
C ASN A 29 14.65 1.04 -8.82
N PRO A 30 14.76 2.31 -8.38
CA PRO A 30 13.65 3.03 -7.75
C PRO A 30 12.45 3.28 -8.68
N PHE A 31 12.60 3.06 -9.99
CA PHE A 31 11.54 3.16 -11.00
C PHE A 31 10.94 1.80 -11.40
N GLN A 32 11.35 0.73 -10.74
CA GLN A 32 10.78 -0.60 -10.89
C GLN A 32 9.99 -0.96 -9.63
N PRO A 33 8.77 -1.51 -9.74
CA PRO A 33 8.06 -2.00 -8.58
C PRO A 33 8.80 -3.14 -7.88
N ASP A 34 8.69 -3.22 -6.56
CA ASP A 34 9.48 -4.12 -5.71
C ASP A 34 9.42 -5.62 -6.11
N PHE A 35 8.29 -6.09 -6.64
CA PHE A 35 8.11 -7.50 -7.02
C PHE A 35 7.49 -7.71 -8.42
N LEU A 36 7.86 -8.81 -9.05
CA LEU A 36 7.22 -9.40 -10.22
C LEU A 36 6.54 -10.71 -9.80
N VAL A 37 5.28 -10.90 -10.22
CA VAL A 37 4.52 -12.12 -9.88
C VAL A 37 4.26 -12.94 -11.12
N ASN A 38 4.95 -14.07 -11.25
CA ASN A 38 4.79 -15.04 -12.34
C ASN A 38 4.83 -14.43 -13.76
N GLY A 39 5.54 -13.32 -13.96
CA GLY A 39 5.60 -12.60 -15.23
C GLY A 39 4.30 -11.89 -15.66
N LYS A 40 3.30 -11.76 -14.78
CA LYS A 40 1.95 -11.28 -15.14
C LYS A 40 1.62 -9.88 -14.67
N PHE A 41 2.03 -9.54 -13.45
CA PHE A 41 1.81 -8.22 -12.87
C PHE A 41 2.94 -7.89 -11.91
N LEU A 42 3.06 -6.61 -11.63
CA LEU A 42 4.05 -6.04 -10.73
C LEU A 42 3.39 -5.65 -9.41
N VAL A 43 4.14 -5.74 -8.31
CA VAL A 43 3.69 -5.30 -6.99
C VAL A 43 4.66 -4.29 -6.41
N GLU A 44 4.15 -3.14 -6.02
CA GLU A 44 4.88 -2.17 -5.21
C GLU A 44 4.48 -2.31 -3.75
N ALA A 45 5.45 -2.58 -2.88
CA ALA A 45 5.24 -2.68 -1.45
C ALA A 45 5.45 -1.33 -0.78
N LYS A 46 4.45 -0.88 -0.05
CA LYS A 46 4.56 0.31 0.80
C LYS A 46 3.92 0.04 2.14
N THR A 47 4.59 0.47 3.19
CA THR A 47 4.08 0.32 4.54
C THR A 47 4.08 1.64 5.28
N GLY A 48 3.21 1.74 6.27
CA GLY A 48 3.05 2.95 7.05
C GLY A 48 2.28 2.67 8.34
N PHE A 49 2.41 3.60 9.27
CA PHE A 49 1.75 3.44 10.56
C PHE A 49 0.24 3.59 10.41
N PHE A 50 -0.54 2.77 11.09
CA PHE A 50 -2.00 2.74 10.97
C PHE A 50 -2.65 4.12 11.18
N GLU A 51 -2.16 4.91 12.13
CA GLU A 51 -2.75 6.23 12.43
C GLU A 51 -2.34 7.33 11.44
N TYR A 52 -1.10 7.26 10.93
CA TYR A 52 -0.52 8.28 10.03
C TYR A 52 -0.74 7.98 8.55
N GLY A 53 -0.89 6.71 8.19
CA GLY A 53 -1.07 6.21 6.85
C GLY A 53 0.24 5.79 6.18
N VAL A 54 0.10 5.34 4.93
CA VAL A 54 1.21 5.03 4.03
C VAL A 54 1.51 6.26 3.17
N GLN A 55 2.79 6.51 2.88
CA GLN A 55 3.23 7.63 2.05
C GLN A 55 3.96 7.11 0.80
N PRO A 56 3.23 6.77 -0.29
CA PRO A 56 3.86 6.44 -1.56
C PRO A 56 4.65 7.64 -2.10
N LYS A 57 5.81 7.39 -2.71
CA LYS A 57 6.62 8.45 -3.31
C LYS A 57 6.05 8.81 -4.68
N VAL A 58 5.91 10.11 -4.94
CA VAL A 58 5.22 10.63 -6.14
C VAL A 58 5.86 10.18 -7.43
N TYR A 59 7.19 10.27 -7.53
CA TYR A 59 7.90 9.85 -8.73
C TYR A 59 7.67 8.37 -9.05
N GLN A 60 7.36 7.52 -8.06
CA GLN A 60 7.03 6.11 -8.30
C GLN A 60 5.62 5.98 -8.90
N VAL A 61 4.64 6.69 -8.32
CA VAL A 61 3.26 6.76 -8.83
C VAL A 61 3.21 7.29 -10.26
N GLU A 62 4.09 8.22 -10.61
CA GLU A 62 4.21 8.75 -11.98
C GLU A 62 4.97 7.80 -12.91
N ALA A 63 6.10 7.24 -12.45
CA ALA A 63 6.92 6.34 -13.27
C ALA A 63 6.19 5.04 -13.63
N PHE A 64 5.40 4.51 -12.71
CA PHE A 64 4.76 3.19 -12.89
C PHE A 64 3.64 3.16 -13.91
N GLN A 65 3.13 4.32 -14.34
CA GLN A 65 2.07 4.44 -15.34
C GLN A 65 2.47 3.87 -16.71
N ASN A 66 3.76 3.84 -16.99
CA ASN A 66 4.30 3.44 -18.29
C ASN A 66 4.77 1.98 -18.31
N HIS A 67 4.55 1.22 -17.23
CA HIS A 67 4.88 -0.20 -17.22
C HIS A 67 3.94 -0.98 -18.14
N GLN A 68 4.50 -1.98 -18.84
CA GLN A 68 3.74 -2.85 -19.72
C GLN A 68 2.81 -3.81 -18.97
N LEU A 69 3.16 -4.11 -17.71
CA LEU A 69 2.39 -4.96 -16.82
C LEU A 69 1.58 -4.12 -15.84
N PRO A 70 0.39 -4.59 -15.40
CA PRO A 70 -0.36 -3.94 -14.33
C PRO A 70 0.47 -3.83 -13.06
N VAL A 71 0.41 -2.67 -12.40
CA VAL A 71 1.08 -2.43 -11.12
C VAL A 71 0.04 -2.38 -10.01
N ILE A 72 0.24 -3.23 -9.01
CA ILE A 72 -0.59 -3.33 -7.80
C ILE A 72 0.20 -2.85 -6.60
N TYR A 73 -0.37 -1.95 -5.82
CA TYR A 73 0.22 -1.54 -4.56
C TYR A 73 -0.22 -2.49 -3.44
N ALA A 74 0.74 -3.07 -2.75
CA ALA A 74 0.56 -3.77 -1.48
C ALA A 74 0.79 -2.78 -0.33
N LEU A 75 -0.29 -2.21 0.20
CA LEU A 75 -0.25 -1.22 1.28
C LEU A 75 -0.43 -1.88 2.65
N GLY A 76 0.67 -2.04 3.40
CA GLY A 76 0.66 -2.61 4.74
C GLY A 76 0.53 -1.54 5.83
N TYR A 77 -0.45 -1.68 6.71
CA TYR A 77 -0.60 -0.81 7.87
C TYR A 77 -0.08 -1.50 9.13
N HIS A 78 0.91 -0.92 9.79
CA HIS A 78 1.49 -1.48 11.01
C HIS A 78 1.17 -0.63 12.25
N ASN A 79 1.24 -1.22 13.45
CA ASN A 79 1.06 -0.53 14.73
C ASN A 79 2.40 -0.18 15.43
N PHE A 80 3.49 -0.15 14.67
CA PHE A 80 4.85 -0.01 15.19
C PHE A 80 5.30 1.44 15.55
N GLU A 81 4.43 2.32 16.05
CA GLU A 81 4.84 3.69 16.43
C GLU A 81 5.52 3.73 17.80
N ARG A 82 5.03 2.94 18.77
CA ARG A 82 5.52 2.96 20.17
C ARG A 82 7.01 2.59 20.31
N VAL A 83 7.62 2.02 19.27
CA VAL A 83 8.98 1.49 19.27
C VAL A 83 9.94 2.34 18.40
N LEU A 84 9.47 3.34 17.66
CA LEU A 84 10.35 4.21 16.85
C LEU A 84 11.41 4.93 17.70
N LYS A 85 11.02 5.46 18.87
CA LYS A 85 11.96 6.03 19.87
C LYS A 85 12.91 4.99 20.47
N ARG A 86 12.55 3.71 20.46
CA ARG A 86 13.42 2.61 20.94
C ARG A 86 14.41 2.21 19.84
N LEU A 87 14.01 2.26 18.56
CA LEU A 87 14.90 1.97 17.43
C LEU A 87 16.02 2.99 17.26
N SER A 88 15.76 4.28 17.51
CA SER A 88 16.74 5.36 17.31
C SER A 88 18.07 5.12 18.04
N HIS A 89 18.01 4.54 19.25
CA HIS A 89 19.19 4.28 20.09
C HIS A 89 19.83 2.89 19.90
N LEU A 90 19.30 2.06 19.00
CA LEU A 90 19.80 0.71 18.75
C LEU A 90 20.76 0.66 17.56
N THR A 91 21.72 -0.26 17.62
CA THR A 91 22.55 -0.65 16.47
C THR A 91 21.69 -1.25 15.35
N HIS A 92 22.12 -1.16 14.09
CA HIS A 92 21.41 -1.75 12.93
C HIS A 92 20.93 -3.18 13.16
N ARG A 93 21.81 -4.10 13.59
CA ARG A 93 21.46 -5.50 13.87
C ARG A 93 20.35 -5.65 14.91
N LYS A 94 20.37 -4.82 15.97
CA LYS A 94 19.33 -4.80 17.01
C LYS A 94 18.01 -4.23 16.50
N ARG A 95 18.05 -3.24 15.59
CA ARG A 95 16.84 -2.69 14.94
C ARG A 95 16.14 -3.76 14.11
N VAL A 96 16.88 -4.45 13.23
CA VAL A 96 16.36 -5.55 12.39
C VAL A 96 15.74 -6.65 13.26
N ASN A 97 16.46 -7.13 14.29
CA ASN A 97 15.94 -8.18 15.17
C ASN A 97 14.67 -7.75 15.93
N LEU A 98 14.59 -6.49 16.37
CA LEU A 98 13.41 -5.98 17.06
C LEU A 98 12.22 -5.89 16.11
N LEU A 99 12.42 -5.36 14.89
CA LEU A 99 11.39 -5.30 13.87
C LEU A 99 10.87 -6.69 13.50
N ARG A 100 11.76 -7.68 13.30
CA ARG A 100 11.34 -9.07 13.04
C ARG A 100 10.48 -9.67 14.15
N LYS A 101 10.73 -9.27 15.40
CA LYS A 101 10.00 -9.80 16.57
C LYS A 101 8.68 -9.07 16.83
N GLU A 102 8.65 -7.76 16.60
CA GLU A 102 7.59 -6.88 17.14
C GLU A 102 6.79 -6.15 16.06
N MET A 103 7.24 -6.08 14.81
CA MET A 103 6.47 -5.44 13.73
C MET A 103 5.34 -6.36 13.27
N GLY A 104 4.12 -6.03 13.68
CA GLY A 104 2.89 -6.66 13.19
C GLY A 104 2.19 -5.80 12.15
N ILE A 105 1.61 -6.45 11.14
CA ILE A 105 0.68 -5.83 10.20
C ILE A 105 -0.74 -5.93 10.76
N VAL A 106 -1.40 -4.79 10.84
CA VAL A 106 -2.80 -4.66 11.29
C VAL A 106 -3.76 -4.93 10.13
N SER A 107 -3.39 -4.52 8.92
CA SER A 107 -4.14 -4.80 7.70
C SER A 107 -3.26 -4.62 6.47
N LEU A 108 -3.60 -5.34 5.40
CA LEU A 108 -2.99 -5.21 4.09
C LEU A 108 -4.06 -4.85 3.06
N TYR A 109 -3.75 -3.93 2.15
CA TYR A 109 -4.59 -3.65 0.99
C TYR A 109 -3.84 -3.91 -0.31
N PHE A 110 -4.50 -4.57 -1.26
CA PHE A 110 -4.08 -4.60 -2.66
C PHE A 110 -4.88 -3.57 -3.46
N ILE A 111 -4.18 -2.61 -4.08
CA ILE A 111 -4.80 -1.45 -4.73
C ILE A 111 -4.24 -1.28 -6.14
N SER A 112 -5.11 -1.11 -7.13
CA SER A 112 -4.69 -0.75 -8.48
C SER A 112 -3.96 0.60 -8.50
N ASP A 113 -2.89 0.72 -9.27
CA ASP A 113 -2.18 1.99 -9.49
C ASP A 113 -3.13 3.14 -9.90
N ASN A 114 -4.09 2.87 -10.79
CA ASN A 114 -5.03 3.90 -11.24
C ASN A 114 -5.89 4.51 -10.12
N ILE A 115 -6.28 3.72 -9.10
CA ILE A 115 -6.98 4.23 -7.93
C ILE A 115 -6.02 5.02 -7.06
N LEU A 116 -4.82 4.49 -6.83
CA LEU A 116 -3.83 5.16 -6.00
C LEU A 116 -3.54 6.57 -6.51
N ARG A 117 -3.39 6.72 -7.83
CA ARG A 117 -3.25 7.99 -8.53
C ARG A 117 -4.43 8.92 -8.31
N ASN A 118 -5.66 8.41 -8.45
CA ASN A 118 -6.86 9.23 -8.21
C ASN A 118 -6.95 9.73 -6.77
N ILE A 119 -6.54 8.90 -5.80
CA ILE A 119 -6.47 9.33 -4.40
C ILE A 119 -5.37 10.38 -4.24
N TRP A 120 -4.19 10.12 -4.78
CA TRP A 120 -3.05 11.03 -4.72
C TRP A 120 -3.40 12.41 -5.27
N HIS A 121 -3.90 12.52 -6.50
CA HIS A 121 -4.28 13.79 -7.13
C HIS A 121 -5.31 14.61 -6.33
N ARG A 122 -6.06 13.99 -5.42
CA ARG A 122 -7.10 14.67 -4.63
C ARG A 122 -6.72 14.94 -3.18
N GLU A 123 -5.72 14.23 -2.66
CA GLU A 123 -5.30 14.32 -1.25
C GLU A 123 -3.82 14.70 -1.11
N GLU A 124 -3.18 15.09 -2.21
CA GLU A 124 -1.82 15.59 -2.25
C GLU A 124 -1.61 16.78 -1.30
N LYS A 125 -0.45 16.77 -0.64
CA LYS A 125 0.02 17.81 0.25
C LYS A 125 1.42 18.26 -0.16
N VAL A 126 1.66 19.55 0.02
CA VAL A 126 2.97 20.19 -0.16
C VAL A 126 3.45 20.65 1.23
N PRO A 127 4.59 20.16 1.74
CA PRO A 127 5.15 20.60 3.01
C PRO A 127 5.81 21.98 2.86
N GLU A 128 5.65 22.82 3.87
CA GLU A 128 6.26 24.16 3.90
C GLU A 128 7.79 24.12 3.84
N SER A 129 8.40 23.08 4.42
CA SER A 129 9.85 22.93 4.51
C SER A 129 10.52 22.62 3.17
N ASN A 130 9.78 22.05 2.22
CA ASN A 130 10.28 21.79 0.88
C ASN A 130 9.12 21.79 -0.12
N PRO A 131 8.87 22.90 -0.83
CA PRO A 131 7.75 23.01 -1.76
C PRO A 131 7.91 22.12 -3.01
N ASN A 132 9.10 21.55 -3.24
CA ASN A 132 9.33 20.59 -4.32
C ASN A 132 9.00 19.15 -3.90
N TRP A 133 8.62 18.92 -2.65
CA TRP A 133 8.22 17.62 -2.16
C TRP A 133 6.70 17.53 -2.11
N HIS A 134 6.18 16.43 -2.59
CA HIS A 134 4.76 16.18 -2.65
C HIS A 134 4.52 14.82 -1.99
N TYR A 135 3.48 14.70 -1.18
CA TYR A 135 3.14 13.44 -0.53
C TYR A 135 1.64 13.31 -0.34
N CYS A 136 1.18 12.07 -0.15
CA CYS A 136 -0.20 11.77 0.18
C CYS A 136 -0.22 10.82 1.38
N ASP A 137 -0.99 11.16 2.41
CA ASP A 137 -1.20 10.28 3.57
C ASP A 137 -2.36 9.31 3.26
N LEU A 138 -2.03 8.13 2.75
CA LEU A 138 -3.03 7.10 2.47
C LEU A 138 -3.37 6.34 3.74
N ARG A 139 -4.39 6.81 4.45
CA ARG A 139 -4.89 6.17 5.67
C ARG A 139 -5.88 5.05 5.35
N ALA A 140 -5.87 3.98 6.15
CA ALA A 140 -6.80 2.85 5.99
C ALA A 140 -8.28 3.30 5.93
N ARG A 141 -8.67 4.26 6.77
CA ARG A 141 -10.03 4.85 6.77
C ARG A 141 -10.46 5.48 5.43
N PHE A 142 -9.51 5.95 4.62
CA PHE A 142 -9.83 6.51 3.29
C PHE A 142 -10.22 5.38 2.33
N LEU A 143 -9.47 4.27 2.37
CA LEU A 143 -9.75 3.07 1.60
C LEU A 143 -11.08 2.45 2.02
N GLU A 144 -11.33 2.33 3.32
CA GLU A 144 -12.63 1.88 3.84
C GLU A 144 -13.77 2.80 3.43
N GLY A 145 -13.55 4.12 3.41
CA GLY A 145 -14.51 5.09 2.92
C GLY A 145 -14.90 4.83 1.47
N ILE A 146 -13.93 4.52 0.60
CA ILE A 146 -14.16 4.14 -0.81
C ILE A 146 -14.94 2.83 -0.88
N VAL A 147 -14.51 1.81 -0.15
CA VAL A 147 -15.16 0.49 -0.13
C VAL A 147 -16.61 0.62 0.31
N ASN A 148 -16.90 1.37 1.37
CA ASN A 148 -18.24 1.52 1.93
C ASN A 148 -19.08 2.62 1.25
N ASN A 149 -18.50 3.34 0.28
CA ASN A 149 -19.09 4.53 -0.31
C ASN A 149 -19.58 5.56 0.73
N ALA A 150 -18.76 5.77 1.76
CA ALA A 150 -19.08 6.64 2.88
C ALA A 150 -19.30 8.08 2.42
N LYS A 151 -20.08 8.83 3.21
CA LYS A 151 -20.13 10.29 3.07
C LYS A 151 -18.85 10.88 3.64
N ILE A 152 -18.18 11.72 2.86
CA ILE A 152 -16.96 12.40 3.26
C ILE A 152 -17.13 13.90 3.08
N ARG A 153 -16.50 14.70 3.95
CA ARG A 153 -16.52 16.16 3.83
C ARG A 153 -15.18 16.66 3.29
N ARG A 154 -15.23 17.53 2.28
CA ARG A 154 -14.07 18.20 1.67
C ARG A 154 -14.42 19.66 1.40
N SER A 155 -13.59 20.57 1.88
CA SER A 155 -13.81 22.03 1.75
C SER A 155 -15.24 22.47 2.12
N GLY A 156 -15.78 21.89 3.19
CA GLY A 156 -17.13 22.19 3.67
C GLY A 156 -18.28 21.46 2.96
N ILE A 157 -18.04 20.82 1.80
CA ILE A 157 -19.03 20.14 0.96
C ILE A 157 -19.02 18.62 1.25
N GLU A 158 -20.20 18.00 1.25
CA GLU A 158 -20.36 16.54 1.41
C GLU A 158 -20.34 15.84 0.05
N TYR A 159 -19.50 14.80 -0.07
CA TYR A 159 -19.38 13.95 -1.25
C TYR A 159 -19.56 12.49 -0.88
N ARG A 160 -19.93 11.66 -1.85
CA ARG A 160 -19.75 10.21 -1.74
C ARG A 160 -18.30 9.87 -2.06
N ALA A 161 -17.66 9.06 -1.21
CA ALA A 161 -16.24 8.73 -1.35
C ALA A 161 -15.91 8.17 -2.74
N ARG A 162 -16.74 7.26 -3.29
CA ARG A 162 -16.50 6.69 -4.61
C ARG A 162 -16.59 7.72 -5.73
N GLU A 163 -17.55 8.63 -5.65
CA GLU A 163 -17.68 9.74 -6.61
C GLU A 163 -16.47 10.67 -6.52
N TRP A 164 -16.10 11.06 -5.29
CA TRP A 164 -14.92 11.87 -5.05
C TRP A 164 -13.66 11.18 -5.54
N PHE A 165 -13.47 9.87 -5.41
CA PHE A 165 -12.24 9.23 -5.90
C PHE A 165 -12.34 8.65 -7.32
N GLY A 166 -13.44 8.93 -8.04
CA GLY A 166 -13.64 8.45 -9.41
C GLY A 166 -13.79 6.91 -9.54
N VAL A 167 -14.23 6.24 -8.48
CA VAL A 167 -14.33 4.78 -8.40
C VAL A 167 -15.75 4.33 -8.74
N LYS A 168 -15.95 3.69 -9.89
CA LYS A 168 -17.26 3.14 -10.28
C LYS A 168 -17.38 1.69 -9.80
N ALA A 169 -18.26 1.42 -8.84
CA ALA A 169 -18.38 0.09 -8.20
C ALA A 169 -18.51 -1.11 -9.18
N ARG A 170 -19.12 -0.90 -10.35
CA ARG A 170 -19.23 -1.94 -11.40
C ARG A 170 -17.87 -2.35 -11.97
N ASP A 171 -16.92 -1.43 -12.03
CA ASP A 171 -15.61 -1.60 -12.67
C ASP A 171 -14.55 -2.18 -11.70
N PHE A 172 -14.84 -2.17 -10.39
CA PHE A 172 -13.87 -2.55 -9.35
C PHE A 172 -14.37 -3.67 -8.42
N ILE A 173 -13.44 -4.48 -7.92
CA ILE A 173 -13.59 -5.33 -6.75
C ILE A 173 -13.21 -4.50 -5.53
N LEU A 174 -14.22 -4.19 -4.71
CA LEU A 174 -14.07 -3.36 -3.52
C LEU A 174 -14.40 -4.23 -2.29
N ARG A 175 -13.41 -4.46 -1.44
CA ARG A 175 -13.56 -5.31 -0.26
C ARG A 175 -12.82 -4.71 0.92
N SER A 176 -13.49 -4.66 2.06
CA SER A 176 -12.89 -4.26 3.33
C SER A 176 -11.92 -5.35 3.80
N PRO A 177 -10.92 -5.01 4.64
CA PRO A 177 -10.03 -5.99 5.23
C PRO A 177 -10.83 -7.01 6.02
N GLU A 178 -10.70 -8.27 5.64
CA GLU A 178 -11.31 -9.40 6.32
C GLU A 178 -10.23 -10.44 6.64
N ASN A 179 -10.39 -11.14 7.76
CA ASN A 179 -9.50 -12.24 8.10
C ASN A 179 -9.68 -13.37 7.08
N GLY A 180 -8.58 -13.73 6.43
CA GLY A 180 -8.50 -14.79 5.44
C GLY A 180 -7.63 -15.94 5.93
N VAL A 181 -6.73 -16.39 5.05
CA VAL A 181 -5.73 -17.42 5.33
C VAL A 181 -4.52 -16.86 6.11
N PHE A 182 -4.37 -15.52 6.12
CA PHE A 182 -3.24 -14.82 6.72
C PHE A 182 -3.55 -14.36 8.14
N ASP A 183 -2.48 -14.14 8.92
CA ASP A 183 -2.55 -13.65 10.31
C ASP A 183 -2.99 -12.17 10.43
N PHE A 184 -3.23 -11.51 9.29
CA PHE A 184 -3.74 -10.16 9.20
C PHE A 184 -4.85 -10.07 8.14
N PRO A 185 -5.81 -9.16 8.32
CA PRO A 185 -6.90 -8.97 7.37
C PRO A 185 -6.42 -8.34 6.05
N VAL A 186 -7.02 -8.78 4.94
CA VAL A 186 -6.68 -8.32 3.59
C VAL A 186 -7.88 -7.66 2.92
N GLY A 187 -7.69 -6.43 2.44
CA GLY A 187 -8.67 -5.66 1.66
C GLY A 187 -8.23 -5.51 0.21
N THR A 188 -9.17 -5.19 -0.69
CA THR A 188 -8.89 -5.03 -2.12
C THR A 188 -9.64 -3.87 -2.74
N LEU A 189 -8.94 -3.09 -3.56
CA LEU A 189 -9.50 -2.08 -4.45
C LEU A 189 -8.90 -2.31 -5.85
N LEU A 190 -9.44 -3.29 -6.58
CA LEU A 190 -8.85 -3.79 -7.84
C LEU A 190 -9.76 -3.59 -9.04
N HIS A 191 -9.22 -3.12 -10.17
CA HIS A 191 -9.96 -2.90 -11.40
C HIS A 191 -10.19 -4.22 -12.14
N LYS A 192 -11.46 -4.61 -12.30
CA LYS A 192 -11.86 -5.93 -12.81
C LYS A 192 -11.31 -6.29 -14.19
N ARG A 193 -10.99 -5.30 -15.02
CA ARG A 193 -10.50 -5.52 -16.39
C ARG A 193 -9.00 -5.37 -16.55
N ILE A 194 -8.36 -4.61 -15.66
CA ILE A 194 -6.93 -4.29 -15.79
C ILE A 194 -6.13 -5.30 -14.95
N ASP A 195 -6.64 -5.62 -13.76
CA ASP A 195 -5.90 -6.41 -12.78
C ASP A 195 -6.35 -7.88 -12.77
N LEU A 196 -6.73 -8.42 -13.94
CA LEU A 196 -7.31 -9.76 -14.04
C LEU A 196 -6.40 -10.85 -13.48
N ASP A 197 -5.10 -10.79 -13.80
CA ASP A 197 -4.12 -11.74 -13.30
C ASP A 197 -3.89 -11.61 -11.80
N ALA A 198 -3.83 -10.39 -11.27
CA ALA A 198 -3.72 -10.14 -9.83
C ALA A 198 -4.97 -10.63 -9.08
N ILE A 199 -6.17 -10.39 -9.62
CA ILE A 199 -7.43 -10.88 -9.06
C ILE A 199 -7.46 -12.40 -9.04
N LYS A 200 -7.03 -13.06 -10.12
CA LYS A 200 -6.95 -14.52 -10.19
C LYS A 200 -5.97 -15.06 -9.15
N TYR A 201 -4.76 -14.49 -9.08
CA TYR A 201 -3.74 -14.86 -8.10
C TYR A 201 -4.26 -14.72 -6.66
N LEU A 202 -4.87 -13.58 -6.32
CA LEU A 202 -5.41 -13.34 -4.97
C LEU A 202 -6.57 -14.28 -4.61
N LYS A 203 -7.30 -14.80 -5.61
CA LYS A 203 -8.30 -15.86 -5.38
C LYS A 203 -7.65 -17.20 -5.07
N GLU A 204 -6.62 -17.57 -5.82
CA GLU A 204 -5.87 -18.81 -5.66
C GLU A 204 -5.15 -18.87 -4.30
N THR A 205 -4.66 -17.74 -3.80
CA THR A 205 -4.02 -17.62 -2.47
C THR A 205 -5.00 -17.44 -1.32
N GLY A 206 -6.31 -17.37 -1.60
CA GLY A 206 -7.35 -17.19 -0.57
C GLY A 206 -7.45 -15.78 0.03
N CYS A 207 -6.73 -14.79 -0.51
CA CYS A 207 -6.91 -13.37 -0.17
C CYS A 207 -8.27 -12.82 -0.61
N LEU A 208 -8.80 -13.34 -1.72
CA LEU A 208 -10.03 -12.88 -2.33
C LEU A 208 -10.97 -14.07 -2.54
N LYS A 209 -12.05 -14.15 -1.77
CA LYS A 209 -13.15 -15.10 -2.02
C LYS A 209 -14.07 -14.57 -3.11
#